data_AF-A0A4T0VQ59-F1
#
_entry.id   AF-A0A4T0VQ59-F1
#
_cell.length_a   1.000
_cell.length_b   1.000
_cell.length_c   1.000
_cell.angle_alpha   90.00
_cell.angle_beta   90.00
_cell.angle_gamma   90.00
#
_symmetry.space_group_name_H-M   'P 1'
#
loop_
_entity.id
_entity.type
_entity.pdbx_description
1 polymer ?
#
loop_
_entity_poly.entity_id
_entity_poly.type
_entity_poly.pdbx_seq_one_letter_code
_entity_poly.pdbx_strand_id
1 'polypeptide(L)'
;MIPPAALLLLALAILAASSPSNCGAASIRCPIIFDGRVPAAAVPGDFDSASGGGWNPYNPDYVKGKGLLWSDIILLPRAGPPSRFDAGEERRRPLEVTISDASVFMDQRGFRRAGLLFAGDANVGGPAGAGVKTLHFSVRQDAARPLNLTHEYLNVWHETAAYDANQFSFQTGTIIGQPGLPRDTFKLLDRDNRLVWSTPVATDGSWQNFALTLDFPNNTIQVWYSAGNAPLARQGGVIAANLLGDGQYQIGLLKKPTGTSDVVNEGYQSNNLDEGQIYGGIFIEESAGGCVST
;
A
#
# COMPACT_ATOMS: atom_id res chain seq x y z
N MET A 1 9.46 19.68 73.30
CA MET A 1 10.31 19.69 72.08
C MET A 1 9.87 18.52 71.22
N ILE A 2 9.05 18.79 70.20
CA ILE A 2 8.42 17.81 69.30
C ILE A 2 8.95 18.12 67.90
N PRO A 3 9.40 17.13 67.09
CA PRO A 3 9.97 17.40 65.78
C PRO A 3 8.87 17.73 64.75
N PRO A 4 9.19 18.46 63.66
CA PRO A 4 8.22 18.76 62.63
C PRO A 4 8.04 17.53 61.71
N ALA A 5 6.78 17.20 61.41
CA ALA A 5 6.42 16.20 60.42
C ALA A 5 6.68 16.74 59.01
N ALA A 6 7.43 15.97 58.21
CA ALA A 6 7.65 16.23 56.79
C ALA A 6 6.36 15.88 56.01
N LEU A 7 5.80 16.88 55.32
CA LEU A 7 4.65 16.72 54.44
C LEU A 7 5.16 16.24 53.05
N LEU A 8 4.96 14.95 52.74
CA LEU A 8 5.21 14.42 51.40
C LEU A 8 4.04 14.83 50.48
N LEU A 9 4.32 15.70 49.50
CA LEU A 9 3.39 16.00 48.39
C LEU A 9 3.46 14.88 47.35
N LEU A 10 2.43 14.05 47.30
CA LEU A 10 2.23 13.05 46.26
C LEU A 10 1.67 13.76 45.00
N ALA A 11 2.49 13.93 43.97
CA ALA A 11 2.03 14.38 42.66
C ALA A 11 1.31 13.22 41.96
N LEU A 12 -0.03 13.26 41.89
CA LEU A 12 -0.79 12.35 41.03
C LEU A 12 -0.58 12.75 39.57
N ALA A 13 0.17 11.95 38.83
CA ALA A 13 0.18 11.99 37.37
C ALA A 13 -1.18 11.49 36.87
N ILE A 14 -2.01 12.40 36.35
CA ILE A 14 -3.25 12.04 35.65
C ILE A 14 -2.83 11.50 34.29
N LEU A 15 -2.81 10.17 34.12
CA LEU A 15 -2.84 9.57 32.79
C LEU A 15 -4.21 9.89 32.20
N ALA A 16 -4.24 10.82 31.25
CA ALA A 16 -5.39 10.99 30.39
C ALA A 16 -5.53 9.71 29.54
N ALA A 17 -6.42 8.82 29.95
CA ALA A 17 -6.88 7.74 29.09
C ALA A 17 -7.60 8.39 27.91
N SER A 18 -6.97 8.39 26.73
CA SER A 18 -7.65 8.69 25.48
C SER A 18 -8.77 7.67 25.32
N SER A 19 -10.01 8.11 25.52
CA SER A 19 -11.16 7.32 25.14
C SER A 19 -11.03 7.00 23.65
N PRO A 20 -11.27 5.76 23.20
CA PRO A 20 -11.28 5.46 21.77
C PRO A 20 -12.39 6.30 21.16
N SER A 21 -12.00 7.34 20.43
CA SER A 21 -12.93 8.07 19.58
C SER A 21 -13.59 7.03 18.68
N ASN A 22 -14.90 6.82 18.85
CA ASN A 22 -15.75 6.10 17.91
C ASN A 22 -15.79 6.91 16.61
N CYS A 23 -14.68 6.92 15.86
CA CYS A 23 -14.68 7.26 14.46
C CYS A 23 -15.47 6.15 13.78
N GLY A 24 -16.70 6.47 13.37
CA GLY A 24 -17.53 5.57 12.60
C GLY A 24 -16.82 5.10 11.33
N ALA A 25 -17.34 4.02 10.74
CA ALA A 25 -16.93 3.56 9.41
C ALA A 25 -16.83 4.74 8.43
N ALA A 26 -15.71 4.83 7.69
CA ALA A 26 -15.57 5.87 6.69
C ALA A 26 -16.58 5.65 5.57
N SER A 27 -17.26 6.72 5.14
CA SER A 27 -18.16 6.65 3.99
C SER A 27 -17.41 7.07 2.73
N ILE A 28 -17.53 6.25 1.69
CA ILE A 28 -17.07 6.63 0.35
C ILE A 28 -18.15 7.53 -0.24
N ARG A 29 -17.75 8.77 -0.57
CA ARG A 29 -18.68 9.82 -1.04
C ARG A 29 -18.53 10.16 -2.52
N CYS A 30 -17.42 9.75 -3.12
CA CYS A 30 -17.13 10.00 -4.53
C CYS A 30 -17.46 8.74 -5.35
N PRO A 31 -17.81 8.89 -6.64
CA PRO A 31 -18.05 7.74 -7.51
C PRO A 31 -16.80 6.85 -7.60
N ILE A 32 -16.95 5.57 -7.26
CA ILE A 32 -15.88 4.58 -7.40
C ILE A 32 -15.80 4.16 -8.88
N ILE A 33 -14.58 4.18 -9.43
CA ILE A 33 -14.31 3.66 -10.78
C ILE A 33 -13.60 2.30 -10.75
N PHE A 34 -13.00 1.93 -9.61
CA PHE A 34 -12.41 0.64 -9.35
C PHE A 34 -12.60 0.28 -7.88
N ASP A 35 -13.23 -0.86 -7.56
CA ASP A 35 -13.40 -1.34 -6.18
C ASP A 35 -12.62 -2.63 -5.94
N GLY A 36 -11.40 -2.48 -5.40
CA GLY A 36 -10.50 -3.57 -5.06
C GLY A 36 -10.73 -4.18 -3.68
N ARG A 37 -11.66 -3.66 -2.88
CA ARG A 37 -11.86 -4.11 -1.49
C ARG A 37 -12.48 -5.50 -1.47
N VAL A 38 -11.90 -6.40 -0.67
CA VAL A 38 -12.22 -7.83 -0.70
C VAL A 38 -13.49 -8.14 0.10
N PRO A 39 -14.50 -8.82 -0.48
CA PRO A 39 -15.67 -9.28 0.25
C PRO A 39 -15.29 -10.22 1.40
N ALA A 40 -16.03 -10.15 2.52
CA ALA A 40 -15.79 -11.06 3.66
C ALA A 40 -15.91 -12.55 3.29
N ALA A 41 -16.72 -12.88 2.29
CA ALA A 41 -16.92 -14.25 1.80
C ALA A 41 -15.84 -14.74 0.84
N ALA A 42 -14.97 -13.86 0.35
CA ALA A 42 -13.95 -14.23 -0.63
C ALA A 42 -12.97 -15.26 -0.04
N VAL A 43 -12.53 -16.15 -0.91
CA VAL A 43 -11.49 -17.17 -0.65
C VAL A 43 -10.29 -16.94 -1.57
N PRO A 44 -9.07 -17.41 -1.21
CA PRO A 44 -7.90 -17.20 -2.05
C PRO A 44 -8.07 -17.67 -3.51
N GLY A 45 -8.79 -18.76 -3.74
CA GLY A 45 -9.09 -19.27 -5.09
C GLY A 45 -9.91 -18.34 -5.97
N ASP A 46 -10.63 -17.35 -5.40
CA ASP A 46 -11.37 -16.37 -6.20
C ASP A 46 -10.42 -15.48 -7.03
N PHE A 47 -9.16 -15.33 -6.60
CA PHE A 47 -8.17 -14.53 -7.31
C PHE A 47 -7.54 -15.25 -8.51
N ASP A 48 -7.76 -16.58 -8.64
CA ASP A 48 -7.17 -17.39 -9.72
C ASP A 48 -7.92 -17.27 -11.04
N SER A 49 -9.03 -16.53 -11.07
CA SER A 49 -9.83 -16.33 -12.28
C SER A 49 -10.42 -14.93 -12.33
N ALA A 50 -10.63 -14.44 -13.56
CA ALA A 50 -11.33 -13.18 -13.79
C ALA A 50 -12.75 -13.28 -13.24
N SER A 51 -13.17 -12.32 -12.42
CA SER A 51 -14.46 -12.33 -11.72
C SER A 51 -14.71 -13.58 -10.85
N GLY A 52 -13.66 -14.25 -10.37
CA GLY A 52 -13.78 -15.30 -9.37
C GLY A 52 -14.52 -14.80 -8.11
N GLY A 53 -15.29 -15.68 -7.49
CA GLY A 53 -16.24 -15.32 -6.43
C GLY A 53 -17.36 -14.35 -6.89
N GLY A 54 -17.50 -14.11 -8.19
CA GLY A 54 -18.43 -13.11 -8.75
C GLY A 54 -17.98 -11.66 -8.57
N TRP A 55 -16.74 -11.42 -8.13
CA TRP A 55 -16.26 -10.09 -7.75
C TRP A 55 -14.84 -9.77 -8.24
N ASN A 56 -13.90 -10.73 -8.25
CA ASN A 56 -12.46 -10.46 -8.36
C ASN A 56 -12.12 -9.39 -9.43
N PRO A 57 -11.67 -8.19 -9.01
CA PRO A 57 -11.38 -7.07 -9.88
C PRO A 57 -9.90 -7.04 -10.28
N TYR A 58 -9.14 -8.10 -10.07
CA TYR A 58 -7.72 -8.17 -10.39
C TYR A 58 -7.45 -9.14 -11.54
N ASN A 59 -6.37 -8.87 -12.28
CA ASN A 59 -5.92 -9.78 -13.33
C ASN A 59 -5.34 -11.09 -12.72
N PRO A 60 -5.83 -12.27 -13.13
CA PRO A 60 -5.39 -13.54 -12.54
C PRO A 60 -4.07 -14.09 -13.12
N ASP A 61 -3.60 -13.56 -14.25
CA ASP A 61 -2.60 -14.20 -15.10
C ASP A 61 -1.19 -13.61 -14.95
N TYR A 62 -1.09 -12.30 -14.74
CA TYR A 62 0.18 -11.58 -14.85
C TYR A 62 0.79 -11.18 -13.48
N VAL A 63 2.07 -10.77 -13.55
CA VAL A 63 2.83 -10.14 -12.46
C VAL A 63 3.00 -11.02 -11.20
N LYS A 64 3.27 -12.32 -11.41
CA LYS A 64 3.55 -13.28 -10.33
C LYS A 64 4.54 -14.37 -10.78
N GLY A 65 5.05 -15.13 -9.83
CA GLY A 65 5.97 -16.23 -10.10
C GLY A 65 5.44 -17.24 -11.13
N LYS A 66 6.31 -17.73 -12.01
CA LYS A 66 5.92 -18.72 -13.03
C LYS A 66 5.35 -19.98 -12.37
N GLY A 67 4.12 -20.34 -12.75
CA GLY A 67 3.43 -21.53 -12.25
C GLY A 67 2.74 -21.37 -10.90
N LEU A 68 2.83 -20.20 -10.26
CA LEU A 68 2.07 -19.90 -9.05
C LEU A 68 0.64 -19.49 -9.39
N LEU A 69 -0.31 -19.93 -8.58
CA LEU A 69 -1.66 -19.38 -8.51
C LEU A 69 -1.69 -18.19 -7.55
N TRP A 70 -2.68 -17.32 -7.70
CA TRP A 70 -2.87 -16.25 -6.71
C TRP A 70 -3.29 -16.83 -5.36
N SER A 71 -3.97 -17.98 -5.34
CA SER A 71 -4.26 -18.71 -4.11
C SER A 71 -3.02 -19.26 -3.37
N ASP A 72 -1.87 -19.38 -4.04
CA ASP A 72 -0.58 -19.70 -3.40
C ASP A 72 0.07 -18.46 -2.75
N ILE A 73 -0.33 -17.26 -3.19
CA ILE A 73 0.32 -15.98 -2.89
C ILE A 73 -0.50 -15.17 -1.88
N ILE A 74 -1.82 -15.19 -2.01
CA ILE A 74 -2.74 -14.37 -1.25
C ILE A 74 -3.17 -15.10 0.01
N LEU A 75 -2.92 -14.46 1.13
CA LEU A 75 -3.58 -14.81 2.38
C LEU A 75 -4.73 -13.83 2.60
N LEU A 76 -5.78 -14.32 3.24
CA LEU A 76 -6.88 -13.49 3.69
C LEU A 76 -6.91 -13.57 5.21
N PRO A 77 -6.24 -12.65 5.93
CA PRO A 77 -6.25 -12.63 7.39
C PRO A 77 -7.67 -12.58 7.92
N ARG A 78 -7.96 -13.39 8.95
CA ARG A 78 -9.29 -13.44 9.60
C ARG A 78 -9.38 -12.55 10.84
N ALA A 79 -8.24 -12.15 11.40
CA ALA A 79 -8.13 -11.43 12.66
C ALA A 79 -7.54 -10.03 12.48
N GLY A 80 -8.09 -9.08 13.21
CA GLY A 80 -7.65 -7.67 13.23
C GLY A 80 -8.81 -6.70 12.98
N PRO A 81 -8.63 -5.41 13.32
CA PRO A 81 -9.58 -4.38 12.95
C PRO A 81 -9.63 -4.25 11.41
N PRO A 82 -10.79 -3.93 10.81
CA PRO A 82 -10.85 -3.57 9.40
C PRO A 82 -10.01 -2.30 9.16
N SER A 83 -9.52 -2.12 7.92
CA SER A 83 -8.98 -0.84 7.52
C SER A 83 -10.08 0.23 7.49
N ARG A 84 -9.70 1.51 7.40
CA ARG A 84 -10.63 2.64 7.46
C ARG A 84 -11.84 2.51 6.51
N PHE A 85 -11.60 2.10 5.26
CA PHE A 85 -12.63 1.99 4.21
C PHE A 85 -13.17 0.57 3.99
N ASP A 86 -12.76 -0.37 4.85
CA ASP A 86 -13.33 -1.72 4.94
C ASP A 86 -14.30 -1.87 6.11
N ALA A 87 -14.36 -0.88 7.00
CA ALA A 87 -15.35 -0.80 8.06
C ALA A 87 -16.73 -0.43 7.47
N GLY A 88 -17.80 -1.10 7.91
CA GLY A 88 -19.16 -0.80 7.45
C GLY A 88 -20.12 -1.99 7.50
N GLU A 89 -21.33 -1.81 6.96
CA GLU A 89 -22.36 -2.85 6.87
C GLU A 89 -21.99 -3.95 5.86
N GLU A 90 -21.44 -3.54 4.71
CA GLU A 90 -20.80 -4.46 3.77
C GLU A 90 -19.49 -4.94 4.38
N ARG A 91 -19.50 -6.14 4.96
CA ARG A 91 -18.30 -6.73 5.54
C ARG A 91 -17.25 -6.94 4.45
N ARG A 92 -16.20 -6.12 4.47
CA ARG A 92 -14.96 -6.32 3.72
C ARG A 92 -13.89 -6.93 4.62
N ARG A 93 -12.83 -7.46 4.03
CA ARG A 93 -11.72 -8.07 4.75
C ARG A 93 -10.38 -7.64 4.14
N PRO A 94 -9.30 -7.62 4.93
CA PRO A 94 -7.97 -7.39 4.38
C PRO A 94 -7.51 -8.59 3.52
N LEU A 95 -6.59 -8.30 2.61
CA LEU A 95 -5.79 -9.31 1.92
C LEU A 95 -4.31 -9.09 2.27
N GLU A 96 -3.52 -10.14 2.17
CA GLU A 96 -2.07 -10.06 2.30
C GLU A 96 -1.43 -10.67 1.06
N VAL A 97 -0.54 -9.90 0.43
CA VAL A 97 0.28 -10.40 -0.66
C VAL A 97 1.59 -10.89 -0.07
N THR A 98 1.94 -12.15 -0.34
CA THR A 98 3.20 -12.74 0.12
C THR A 98 4.19 -12.94 -1.01
N ILE A 99 5.48 -12.96 -0.69
CA ILE A 99 6.54 -13.37 -1.60
C ILE A 99 7.39 -14.46 -0.96
N SER A 100 7.82 -15.39 -1.79
CA SER A 100 8.70 -16.49 -1.42
C SER A 100 9.82 -16.66 -2.44
N ASP A 101 10.67 -17.67 -2.25
CA ASP A 101 11.72 -18.00 -3.21
C ASP A 101 11.17 -18.31 -4.62
N ALA A 102 9.90 -18.72 -4.71
CA ALA A 102 9.22 -19.04 -5.97
C ALA A 102 8.66 -17.81 -6.71
N SER A 103 8.66 -16.62 -6.10
CA SER A 103 8.08 -15.39 -6.67
C SER A 103 8.94 -14.76 -7.79
N VAL A 104 9.42 -15.56 -8.75
CA VAL A 104 10.25 -15.12 -9.88
C VAL A 104 9.39 -14.94 -11.13
N PHE A 105 9.20 -13.70 -11.56
CA PHE A 105 8.43 -13.33 -12.75
C PHE A 105 9.33 -13.29 -13.99
N MET A 106 8.92 -13.94 -15.09
CA MET A 106 9.59 -13.88 -16.41
C MET A 106 11.13 -14.00 -16.36
N ASP A 107 11.63 -14.98 -15.59
CA ASP A 107 13.07 -15.24 -15.38
C ASP A 107 13.89 -14.07 -14.77
N GLN A 108 13.24 -13.03 -14.26
CA GLN A 108 13.86 -11.91 -13.55
C GLN A 108 14.31 -12.34 -12.14
N ARG A 109 15.47 -13.01 -12.06
CA ARG A 109 15.96 -13.65 -10.84
C ARG A 109 16.42 -12.68 -9.75
N GLY A 110 16.73 -11.44 -10.12
CA GLY A 110 17.04 -10.39 -9.17
C GLY A 110 15.83 -10.00 -8.32
N PHE A 111 14.62 -10.09 -8.88
CA PHE A 111 13.39 -9.71 -8.17
C PHE A 111 12.68 -10.87 -7.48
N ARG A 112 11.89 -10.52 -6.47
CA ARG A 112 10.75 -11.33 -6.01
C ARG A 112 9.49 -10.49 -6.13
N ARG A 113 8.55 -10.92 -6.97
CA ARG A 113 7.42 -10.09 -7.42
C ARG A 113 6.09 -10.84 -7.35
N ALA A 114 5.12 -10.18 -6.75
CA ALA A 114 3.70 -10.49 -6.83
C ALA A 114 2.93 -9.16 -6.78
N GLY A 115 2.35 -8.74 -7.89
CA GLY A 115 1.59 -7.48 -7.99
C GLY A 115 0.19 -7.72 -8.54
N LEU A 116 -0.83 -7.41 -7.74
CA LEU A 116 -2.22 -7.43 -8.18
C LEU A 116 -2.44 -6.27 -9.14
N LEU A 117 -2.55 -6.59 -10.43
CA LEU A 117 -2.86 -5.65 -11.49
C LEU A 117 -4.36 -5.37 -11.53
N PHE A 118 -4.76 -4.10 -11.58
CA PHE A 118 -6.16 -3.71 -11.54
C PHE A 118 -6.86 -4.07 -12.86
N ALA A 119 -7.89 -4.93 -12.81
CA ALA A 119 -8.65 -5.27 -14.00
C ALA A 119 -9.49 -4.06 -14.45
N GLY A 120 -9.51 -3.81 -15.76
CA GLY A 120 -10.20 -2.66 -16.35
C GLY A 120 -9.35 -1.39 -16.45
N ASP A 121 -8.16 -1.37 -15.84
CA ASP A 121 -7.15 -0.35 -16.10
C ASP A 121 -6.31 -0.76 -17.31
N ALA A 122 -6.84 -0.44 -18.50
CA ALA A 122 -6.18 -0.75 -19.75
C ALA A 122 -4.83 -0.02 -19.84
N ASN A 123 -3.79 -0.72 -20.28
CA ASN A 123 -2.43 -0.18 -20.39
C ASN A 123 -2.34 1.13 -21.18
N VAL A 124 -3.25 1.33 -22.15
CA VAL A 124 -3.40 2.58 -22.91
C VAL A 124 -4.85 3.02 -22.82
N GLY A 125 -5.08 4.31 -22.53
CA GLY A 125 -6.43 4.88 -22.42
C GLY A 125 -7.25 4.34 -21.24
N GLY A 126 -6.61 3.82 -20.19
CA GLY A 126 -7.27 3.36 -18.97
C GLY A 126 -8.05 4.49 -18.28
N PRO A 127 -9.28 4.24 -17.79
CA PRO A 127 -10.11 5.27 -17.15
C PRO A 127 -9.49 5.81 -15.86
N ALA A 128 -8.60 5.05 -15.21
CA ALA A 128 -7.90 5.44 -14.01
C ALA A 128 -6.58 6.21 -14.27
N GLY A 129 -6.18 6.32 -15.55
CA GLY A 129 -5.01 7.07 -16.02
C GLY A 129 -5.31 8.46 -16.59
N ALA A 130 -6.53 8.99 -16.39
CA ALA A 130 -6.98 10.25 -17.00
C ALA A 130 -7.81 11.13 -16.05
N GLY A 131 -7.78 12.44 -16.30
CA GLY A 131 -8.49 13.44 -15.49
C GLY A 131 -7.93 13.55 -14.07
N VAL A 132 -8.79 13.65 -13.06
CA VAL A 132 -8.37 13.67 -11.65
C VAL A 132 -8.90 12.43 -10.96
N LYS A 133 -8.01 11.63 -10.35
CA LYS A 133 -8.35 10.35 -9.72
C LYS A 133 -7.74 10.29 -8.35
N THR A 134 -8.41 9.64 -7.39
CA THR A 134 -7.79 9.36 -6.10
C THR A 134 -7.72 7.86 -5.87
N LEU A 135 -6.49 7.35 -5.78
CA LEU A 135 -6.20 5.98 -5.37
C LEU A 135 -6.17 5.92 -3.84
N HIS A 136 -7.00 5.07 -3.25
CA HIS A 136 -7.04 4.77 -1.82
C HIS A 136 -6.44 3.40 -1.55
N PHE A 137 -5.67 3.30 -0.47
CA PHE A 137 -5.17 2.04 0.07
C PHE A 137 -4.76 2.21 1.52
N SER A 138 -4.87 1.14 2.29
CA SER A 138 -4.34 1.04 3.64
C SER A 138 -3.37 -0.12 3.74
N VAL A 139 -2.34 0.03 4.58
CA VAL A 139 -1.33 -0.99 4.83
C VAL A 139 -1.22 -1.29 6.32
N ARG A 140 -0.88 -2.54 6.64
CA ARG A 140 -0.60 -3.01 8.01
C ARG A 140 0.49 -4.07 7.95
N GLN A 141 1.48 -4.01 8.85
CA GLN A 141 2.57 -4.99 8.85
C GLN A 141 2.09 -6.34 9.41
N ASP A 142 2.57 -7.44 8.82
CA ASP A 142 2.44 -8.78 9.42
C ASP A 142 3.70 -9.10 10.24
N ALA A 143 3.54 -9.26 11.55
CA ALA A 143 4.64 -9.64 12.44
C ALA A 143 5.12 -11.08 12.19
N ALA A 144 4.30 -11.94 11.58
CA ALA A 144 4.70 -13.29 11.21
C ALA A 144 5.51 -13.34 9.89
N ARG A 145 5.40 -12.30 9.05
CA ARG A 145 6.07 -12.19 7.73
C ARG A 145 6.70 -10.82 7.52
N PRO A 146 7.61 -10.38 8.41
CA PRO A 146 8.16 -9.04 8.36
C PRO A 146 8.96 -8.83 7.07
N LEU A 147 8.84 -7.63 6.48
CA LEU A 147 9.69 -7.24 5.36
C LEU A 147 11.14 -7.05 5.81
N ASN A 148 12.10 -7.53 5.03
CA ASN A 148 13.52 -7.27 5.28
C ASN A 148 13.95 -5.91 4.72
N LEU A 149 13.82 -4.86 5.53
CA LEU A 149 14.05 -3.46 5.13
C LEU A 149 15.50 -3.12 4.73
N THR A 150 16.44 -4.07 4.71
CA THR A 150 17.73 -3.88 4.02
C THR A 150 17.61 -3.94 2.50
N HIS A 151 16.49 -4.44 1.98
CA HIS A 151 16.10 -4.42 0.57
C HIS A 151 15.14 -3.26 0.28
N GLU A 152 15.00 -2.93 -1.01
CA GLU A 152 13.97 -2.01 -1.51
C GLU A 152 12.72 -2.80 -1.89
N TYR A 153 11.54 -2.28 -1.55
CA TYR A 153 10.25 -2.85 -1.91
C TYR A 153 9.40 -1.83 -2.65
N LEU A 154 8.76 -2.21 -3.75
CA LEU A 154 7.60 -1.50 -4.29
C LEU A 154 6.34 -2.17 -3.74
N ASN A 155 5.45 -1.35 -3.18
CA ASN A 155 4.20 -1.79 -2.56
C ASN A 155 2.98 -1.38 -3.38
N VAL A 156 2.97 -0.14 -3.88
CA VAL A 156 1.92 0.40 -4.75
C VAL A 156 2.59 1.21 -5.84
N TRP A 157 2.31 0.95 -7.11
CA TRP A 157 2.92 1.69 -8.20
C TRP A 157 1.98 1.77 -9.40
N HIS A 158 2.23 2.76 -10.25
CA HIS A 158 1.60 2.86 -11.55
C HIS A 158 2.67 2.77 -12.63
N GLU A 159 2.77 1.60 -13.26
CA GLU A 159 3.75 1.29 -14.31
C GLU A 159 3.28 1.92 -15.61
N THR A 160 4.15 2.67 -16.29
CA THR A 160 3.81 3.31 -17.56
C THR A 160 3.54 2.29 -18.66
N ALA A 161 2.79 2.71 -19.69
CA ALA A 161 2.40 1.81 -20.79
C ALA A 161 3.58 1.20 -21.56
N ALA A 162 4.73 1.88 -21.53
CA ALA A 162 5.97 1.45 -22.16
C ALA A 162 6.80 0.47 -21.30
N TYR A 163 6.39 0.21 -20.05
CA TYR A 163 7.09 -0.65 -19.10
C TYR A 163 8.53 -0.23 -18.80
N ASP A 164 8.85 1.06 -18.98
CA ASP A 164 10.20 1.62 -18.80
C ASP A 164 10.34 2.50 -17.55
N ALA A 165 9.23 2.88 -16.94
CA ALA A 165 9.17 3.72 -15.75
C ALA A 165 7.85 3.52 -14.98
N ASN A 166 7.82 4.02 -13.76
CA ASN A 166 6.58 4.23 -13.01
C ASN A 166 6.26 5.71 -12.97
N GLN A 167 4.98 6.10 -13.04
CA GLN A 167 4.58 7.50 -12.83
C GLN A 167 4.78 7.93 -11.37
N PHE A 168 4.50 7.01 -10.45
CA PHE A 168 4.87 7.09 -9.03
C PHE A 168 5.15 5.69 -8.49
N SER A 169 5.93 5.62 -7.41
CA SER A 169 6.14 4.40 -6.64
C SER A 169 6.01 4.67 -5.15
N PHE A 170 5.13 3.94 -4.49
CA PHE A 170 5.07 3.85 -3.04
C PHE A 170 5.93 2.67 -2.58
N GLN A 171 6.97 2.97 -1.82
CA GLN A 171 8.05 2.04 -1.51
C GLN A 171 8.38 2.03 -0.01
N THR A 172 9.07 0.97 0.43
CA THR A 172 9.68 0.89 1.76
C THR A 172 11.05 0.23 1.70
N GLY A 173 11.79 0.28 2.80
CA GLY A 173 13.13 -0.29 2.90
C GLY A 173 14.23 0.63 2.36
N THR A 174 15.37 0.02 2.04
CA THR A 174 16.61 0.71 1.66
C THR A 174 16.64 0.95 0.15
N ILE A 175 16.32 2.19 -0.26
CA ILE A 175 16.18 2.55 -1.67
C ILE A 175 17.53 2.52 -2.39
N ILE A 176 17.62 1.76 -3.48
CA ILE A 176 18.85 1.62 -4.28
C ILE A 176 19.23 2.98 -4.86
N GLY A 177 20.50 3.35 -4.71
CA GLY A 177 21.01 4.66 -5.13
C GLY A 177 20.64 5.82 -4.19
N GLN A 178 19.85 5.58 -3.14
CA GLN A 178 19.44 6.61 -2.16
C GLN A 178 19.62 6.14 -0.70
N PRO A 179 20.81 5.67 -0.28
CA PRO A 179 21.03 5.07 1.03
C PRO A 179 20.86 6.05 2.22
N GLY A 180 20.82 7.36 1.95
CA GLY A 180 20.56 8.37 2.97
C GLY A 180 19.10 8.44 3.42
N LEU A 181 18.16 7.81 2.69
CA LEU A 181 16.76 7.77 3.08
C LEU A 181 16.53 6.72 4.18
N PRO A 182 15.80 7.04 5.28
CA PRO A 182 15.56 6.09 6.36
C PRO A 182 14.82 4.84 5.87
N ARG A 183 15.36 3.65 6.13
CA ARG A 183 14.79 2.38 5.62
C ARG A 183 13.42 2.03 6.23
N ASP A 184 13.16 2.48 7.44
CA ASP A 184 11.96 2.27 8.26
C ASP A 184 10.84 3.29 7.96
N THR A 185 10.78 3.74 6.71
CA THR A 185 9.75 4.68 6.24
C THR A 185 9.12 4.18 4.96
N PHE A 186 7.80 4.37 4.87
CA PHE A 186 7.11 4.42 3.60
C PHE A 186 7.47 5.71 2.87
N LYS A 187 7.69 5.60 1.56
CA LYS A 187 8.16 6.68 0.69
C LYS A 187 7.32 6.71 -0.57
N LEU A 188 6.86 7.88 -0.95
CA LEU A 188 6.35 8.14 -2.29
C LEU A 188 7.50 8.74 -3.10
N LEU A 189 7.84 8.07 -4.19
CA LEU A 189 8.81 8.53 -5.19
C LEU A 189 8.07 8.91 -6.48
N ASP A 190 8.50 9.98 -7.14
CA ASP A 190 8.03 10.34 -8.47
C ASP A 190 8.71 9.49 -9.57
N ARG A 191 8.38 9.78 -10.83
CA ARG A 191 8.93 9.08 -12.01
C ARG A 191 10.46 9.09 -12.10
N ASP A 192 11.09 10.15 -11.60
CA ASP A 192 12.55 10.31 -11.61
C ASP A 192 13.19 9.68 -10.36
N ASN A 193 12.42 8.87 -9.61
CA ASN A 193 12.77 8.28 -8.32
C ASN A 193 13.09 9.31 -7.23
N ARG A 194 12.67 10.57 -7.36
CA ARG A 194 12.89 11.58 -6.34
C ARG A 194 11.86 11.40 -5.22
N LEU A 195 12.33 11.48 -3.98
CA LEU A 195 11.44 11.49 -2.82
C LEU A 195 10.51 12.70 -2.84
N VAL A 196 9.20 12.45 -2.80
CA VAL A 196 8.19 13.50 -2.73
C VAL A 196 7.45 13.55 -1.39
N TRP A 197 7.33 12.41 -0.71
CA TRP A 197 6.72 12.34 0.62
C TRP A 197 7.17 11.07 1.36
N SER A 198 7.18 11.10 2.70
CA SER A 198 7.46 9.91 3.51
C SER A 198 6.81 9.96 4.89
N THR A 199 6.60 8.78 5.47
CA THR A 199 6.18 8.60 6.87
C THR A 199 6.84 7.36 7.47
N PRO A 200 7.11 7.30 8.79
CA PRO A 200 7.55 6.07 9.44
C PRO A 200 6.59 4.90 9.21
N VAL A 201 7.14 3.68 9.10
CA VAL A 201 6.35 2.45 9.08
C VAL A 201 5.86 2.14 10.50
N ALA A 202 4.56 1.93 10.66
CA ALA A 202 3.99 1.45 11.91
C ALA A 202 4.19 -0.07 12.05
N THR A 203 4.89 -0.49 13.10
CA THR A 203 5.25 -1.91 13.35
C THR A 203 4.46 -2.53 14.51
N ASP A 204 3.56 -1.77 15.13
CA ASP A 204 2.68 -2.19 16.23
C ASP A 204 1.41 -2.92 15.75
N GLY A 205 1.32 -3.19 14.45
CA GLY A 205 0.13 -3.79 13.84
C GLY A 205 -1.02 -2.81 13.64
N SER A 206 -0.80 -1.50 13.77
CA SER A 206 -1.80 -0.49 13.40
C SER A 206 -1.91 -0.30 11.87
N TRP A 207 -3.07 0.15 11.42
CA TRP A 207 -3.28 0.55 10.02
C TRP A 207 -2.66 1.91 9.75
N GLN A 208 -2.06 2.05 8.57
CA GLN A 208 -1.73 3.33 7.96
C GLN A 208 -2.55 3.48 6.68
N ASN A 209 -3.36 4.54 6.60
CA ASN A 209 -4.25 4.78 5.46
C ASN A 209 -3.67 5.88 4.58
N PHE A 210 -3.77 5.69 3.26
CA PHE A 210 -3.23 6.59 2.26
C PHE A 210 -4.27 6.88 1.20
N ALA A 211 -4.22 8.09 0.66
CA ALA A 211 -4.79 8.36 -0.63
C ALA A 211 -3.85 9.22 -1.47
N LEU A 212 -3.80 8.97 -2.77
CA LEU A 212 -3.02 9.74 -3.73
C LEU A 212 -4.00 10.33 -4.76
N THR A 213 -4.25 11.63 -4.68
CA THR A 213 -5.00 12.33 -5.74
C THR A 213 -4.02 12.67 -6.86
N LEU A 214 -4.24 12.08 -8.02
CA LEU A 214 -3.46 12.18 -9.24
C LEU A 214 -4.22 13.07 -10.22
N ASP A 215 -3.66 14.24 -10.53
CA ASP A 215 -4.19 15.16 -11.52
C ASP A 215 -3.34 15.03 -12.79
N PHE A 216 -3.79 14.16 -13.70
CA PHE A 216 -3.10 13.85 -14.94
C PHE A 216 -2.97 15.07 -15.87
N PRO A 217 -4.03 15.89 -16.09
CA PRO A 217 -3.92 17.12 -16.87
C PRO A 217 -2.87 18.11 -16.34
N ASN A 218 -2.77 18.27 -15.02
CA ASN A 218 -1.83 19.22 -14.41
C ASN A 218 -0.50 18.61 -13.99
N ASN A 219 -0.30 17.29 -14.14
CA ASN A 219 0.89 16.58 -13.71
C ASN A 219 1.22 16.82 -12.22
N THR A 220 0.24 16.55 -11.35
CA THR A 220 0.43 16.71 -9.90
C THR A 220 -0.10 15.57 -9.06
N ILE A 221 0.49 15.43 -7.87
CA ILE A 221 0.06 14.49 -6.82
C ILE A 221 -0.27 15.28 -5.55
N GLN A 222 -1.41 14.97 -4.93
CA GLN A 222 -1.70 15.34 -3.55
C GLN A 222 -1.75 14.08 -2.67
N VAL A 223 -0.97 14.09 -1.59
CA VAL A 223 -0.92 12.98 -0.62
C VAL A 223 -1.92 13.20 0.51
N TRP A 224 -2.61 12.15 0.91
CA TRP A 224 -3.46 12.08 2.09
C TRP A 224 -3.00 10.93 2.97
N TYR A 225 -3.00 11.13 4.28
CA TYR A 225 -2.52 10.13 5.23
C TYR A 225 -3.29 10.20 6.56
N SER A 226 -3.48 9.04 7.19
CA SER A 226 -3.89 8.94 8.58
C SER A 226 -3.40 7.64 9.23
N ALA A 227 -3.30 7.64 10.56
CA ALA A 227 -3.01 6.45 11.36
C ALA A 227 -4.30 5.87 11.96
N GLY A 228 -4.34 4.54 12.08
CA GLY A 228 -5.45 3.80 12.66
C GLY A 228 -6.78 4.09 11.96
N ASN A 229 -7.77 4.55 12.71
CA ASN A 229 -9.11 4.87 12.21
C ASN A 229 -9.35 6.37 12.03
N ALA A 230 -8.32 7.21 12.11
CA ALA A 230 -8.48 8.66 11.93
C ALA A 230 -8.85 9.01 10.48
N PRO A 231 -9.60 10.11 10.25
CA PRO A 231 -9.80 10.66 8.91
C PRO A 231 -8.50 10.98 8.20
N LEU A 232 -8.46 10.72 6.89
CA LEU A 232 -7.36 11.11 6.02
C LEU A 232 -7.18 12.62 6.08
N ALA A 233 -5.97 13.05 6.42
CA ALA A 233 -5.58 14.45 6.40
C ALA A 233 -4.71 14.73 5.18
N ARG A 234 -4.96 15.87 4.53
CA ARG A 234 -4.12 16.39 3.45
C ARG A 234 -2.69 16.62 3.96
N GLN A 235 -1.71 16.02 3.30
CA GLN A 235 -0.30 16.14 3.66
C GLN A 235 0.39 17.16 2.77
N GLY A 236 0.99 18.19 3.36
CA GLY A 236 1.77 19.19 2.63
C GLY A 236 0.97 19.89 1.53
N GLY A 237 1.67 20.43 0.53
CA GLY A 237 1.09 21.04 -0.68
C GLY A 237 0.88 20.03 -1.81
N VAL A 238 0.30 20.51 -2.91
CA VAL A 238 0.29 19.75 -4.19
C VAL A 238 1.72 19.64 -4.71
N ILE A 239 2.10 18.47 -5.20
CA ILE A 239 3.45 18.16 -5.68
C ILE A 239 3.43 18.01 -7.19
N ALA A 240 4.34 18.67 -7.92
CA ALA A 240 4.54 18.41 -9.34
C ALA A 240 5.16 17.02 -9.57
N ALA A 241 4.58 16.23 -10.45
CA ALA A 241 5.05 14.89 -10.82
C ALA A 241 4.66 14.57 -12.26
N ASN A 242 5.58 13.97 -13.03
CA ASN A 242 5.29 13.55 -14.41
C ASN A 242 4.40 12.30 -14.43
N LEU A 243 3.11 12.49 -14.74
CA LEU A 243 2.09 11.44 -14.83
C LEU A 243 1.76 11.04 -16.28
N LEU A 244 2.65 11.33 -17.23
CA LEU A 244 2.42 11.03 -18.65
C LEU A 244 2.74 9.57 -19.00
N GLY A 245 2.11 9.09 -20.09
CA GLY A 245 2.48 7.84 -20.77
C GLY A 245 1.58 6.65 -20.46
N ASP A 246 0.33 6.91 -20.03
CA ASP A 246 -0.64 5.89 -19.62
C ASP A 246 -0.01 4.86 -18.66
N GLY A 247 -0.61 3.67 -18.53
CA GLY A 247 -0.07 2.63 -17.67
C GLY A 247 -1.13 1.87 -16.90
N GLN A 248 -0.67 1.18 -15.86
CA GLN A 248 -1.51 0.32 -15.04
C GLN A 248 -1.15 0.38 -13.55
N TYR A 249 -2.17 0.44 -12.68
CA TYR A 249 -2.00 0.29 -11.23
C TYR A 249 -1.69 -1.15 -10.83
N GLN A 250 -0.73 -1.26 -9.91
CA GLN A 250 -0.36 -2.50 -9.26
C GLN A 250 -0.23 -2.29 -7.74
N ILE A 251 -0.74 -3.25 -6.96
CA ILE A 251 -0.56 -3.32 -5.51
C ILE A 251 -0.05 -4.70 -5.11
N GLY A 252 0.98 -4.76 -4.26
CA GLY A 252 1.57 -6.05 -3.88
C GLY A 252 2.98 -5.89 -3.37
N LEU A 253 3.89 -6.75 -3.79
CA LEU A 253 5.30 -6.69 -3.39
C LEU A 253 6.19 -6.93 -4.59
N LEU A 254 7.15 -6.02 -4.79
CA LEU A 254 8.34 -6.27 -5.59
C LEU A 254 9.55 -5.99 -4.71
N LYS A 255 10.22 -7.05 -4.26
CA LYS A 255 11.49 -6.97 -3.54
C LYS A 255 12.66 -6.93 -4.53
N LYS A 256 13.46 -5.87 -4.46
CA LYS A 256 14.71 -5.75 -5.23
C LYS A 256 15.87 -6.48 -4.54
N PRO A 257 16.88 -6.94 -5.29
CA PRO A 257 18.07 -7.56 -4.71
C PRO A 257 19.00 -6.50 -4.12
N THR A 258 20.03 -6.93 -3.40
CA THR A 258 21.14 -6.06 -2.96
C THR A 258 22.46 -6.49 -3.59
N GLY A 259 23.47 -5.61 -3.58
CA GLY A 259 24.82 -5.95 -4.02
C GLY A 259 25.02 -6.10 -5.53
N THR A 260 24.15 -5.51 -6.35
CA THR A 260 24.27 -5.53 -7.82
C THR A 260 23.83 -4.20 -8.44
N SER A 261 24.32 -3.91 -9.65
CA SER A 261 23.75 -2.88 -10.54
C SER A 261 22.73 -3.45 -11.52
N ASP A 262 22.77 -4.74 -11.82
CA ASP A 262 21.74 -5.44 -12.60
C ASP A 262 20.68 -6.02 -11.64
N VAL A 263 19.80 -5.14 -11.19
CA VAL A 263 18.75 -5.48 -10.21
C VAL A 263 17.69 -6.43 -10.77
N VAL A 264 17.57 -6.53 -12.10
CA VAL A 264 16.56 -7.38 -12.74
C VAL A 264 17.00 -8.84 -12.73
N ASN A 265 18.27 -9.09 -13.01
CA ASN A 265 18.76 -10.45 -13.27
C ASN A 265 19.60 -11.03 -12.13
N GLU A 266 20.28 -10.19 -11.34
CA GLU A 266 21.32 -10.64 -10.41
C GLU A 266 21.16 -10.06 -9.00
N GLY A 267 22.15 -10.29 -8.14
CA GLY A 267 22.22 -9.77 -6.78
C GLY A 267 21.72 -10.72 -5.71
N TYR A 268 21.90 -10.30 -4.47
CA TYR A 268 21.57 -11.10 -3.31
C TYR A 268 20.07 -11.03 -2.99
N GLN A 269 19.49 -12.20 -2.77
CA GLN A 269 18.20 -12.43 -2.12
C GLN A 269 18.44 -13.36 -0.93
N SER A 270 17.80 -13.09 0.21
CA SER A 270 17.80 -14.04 1.32
C SER A 270 17.12 -15.34 0.90
N ASN A 271 17.55 -16.47 1.45
CA ASN A 271 16.93 -17.79 1.21
C ASN A 271 15.73 -18.00 2.14
N ASN A 272 14.83 -18.91 1.77
CA ASN A 272 13.63 -19.26 2.52
C ASN A 272 12.75 -18.04 2.80
N LEU A 273 12.51 -17.23 1.76
CA LEU A 273 11.68 -16.04 1.87
C LEU A 273 10.24 -16.40 2.29
N ASP A 274 9.76 -15.69 3.30
CA ASP A 274 8.36 -15.66 3.72
C ASP A 274 8.09 -14.23 4.24
N GLU A 275 7.79 -13.35 3.30
CA GLU A 275 7.57 -11.92 3.57
C GLU A 275 6.21 -11.50 3.02
N GLY A 276 5.52 -10.60 3.73
CA GLY A 276 4.14 -10.26 3.44
C GLY A 276 3.80 -8.80 3.73
N GLN A 277 2.82 -8.28 3.00
CA GLN A 277 2.24 -6.97 3.25
C GLN A 277 0.72 -7.08 3.22
N ILE A 278 0.09 -6.70 4.33
CA ILE A 278 -1.37 -6.66 4.45
C ILE A 278 -1.88 -5.35 3.86
N TYR A 279 -2.91 -5.44 3.02
CA TYR A 279 -3.62 -4.35 2.37
C TYR A 279 -5.11 -4.35 2.75
N GLY A 280 -5.71 -3.17 2.72
CA GLY A 280 -7.15 -2.94 2.87
C GLY A 280 -7.57 -1.64 2.20
N GLY A 281 -8.88 -1.39 2.09
CA GLY A 281 -9.39 -0.10 1.61
C GLY A 281 -8.93 0.28 0.21
N ILE A 282 -8.74 -0.72 -0.68
CA ILE A 282 -8.19 -0.53 -2.02
C ILE A 282 -9.30 -0.12 -2.98
N PHE A 283 -9.30 1.12 -3.45
CA PHE A 283 -10.24 1.57 -4.49
C PHE A 283 -9.72 2.83 -5.20
N ILE A 284 -10.27 3.12 -6.37
CA ILE A 284 -10.05 4.39 -7.08
C ILE A 284 -11.39 5.10 -7.23
N GLU A 285 -11.41 6.38 -6.89
CA GLU A 285 -12.58 7.24 -7.06
C GLU A 285 -12.34 8.35 -8.09
N GLU A 286 -13.43 8.82 -8.70
CA GLU A 286 -13.45 10.03 -9.50
C GLU A 286 -13.32 11.26 -8.59
N SER A 287 -12.29 12.08 -8.84
CA SER A 287 -11.95 13.22 -7.99
C SER A 287 -12.06 14.56 -8.71
N ALA A 288 -12.68 14.60 -9.89
CA ALA A 288 -13.10 15.84 -10.51
C ALA A 288 -13.87 16.74 -9.53
N GLY A 289 -13.59 18.04 -9.56
CA GLY A 289 -14.21 19.02 -8.64
C GLY A 289 -13.70 18.95 -7.19
N GLY A 290 -12.63 18.19 -6.92
CA GLY A 290 -12.02 18.10 -5.59
C GLY A 290 -12.68 17.09 -4.65
N CYS A 291 -13.46 16.15 -5.18
CA CYS A 291 -14.06 15.08 -4.38
C CYS A 291 -12.98 14.11 -3.90
N VAL A 292 -12.83 13.98 -2.57
CA VAL A 292 -11.97 12.96 -1.95
C VAL A 292 -12.68 12.36 -0.74
N SER A 293 -12.79 11.04 -0.66
CA SER A 293 -13.29 10.35 0.54
C SER A 293 -12.21 10.38 1.63
N THR A 294 -12.51 10.86 2.84
CA THR A 294 -11.49 11.05 3.91
C THR A 294 -11.84 10.35 5.20
#